data_AF-A0A1G1ZH83-F1
#
_entry.id   AF-A0A1G1ZH83-F1
#
_cell.length_a   1.000
_cell.length_b   1.000
_cell.length_c   1.000
_cell.angle_alpha   90.00
_cell.angle_beta   90.00
_cell.angle_gamma   90.00
#
_symmetry.space_group_name_H-M   'P 1'
#
loop_
_entity.id
_entity.type
_entity.pdbx_description
1 polymer ?
#
loop_
_entity_poly.entity_id
_entity_poly.type
_entity_poly.pdbx_seq_one_letter_code
_entity_poly.pdbx_strand_id
1 'polypeptide(L)' 'MTTKPKTKAYFIVEFDHEDDGRWIAEIPKLPGVMAYGPTKKEALQKVYAIALRTIADGIERGKVLAPVTRLFNYEVARR' A
#
# COMPACT_ATOMS: atom_id res chain seq x y z
N MET A 1 32.61 9.27 6.49
CA MET A 1 31.61 8.93 5.45
C MET A 1 30.35 8.47 6.15
N THR A 2 29.38 9.35 6.34
CA THR A 2 28.10 9.01 6.98
C THR A 2 27.15 8.42 5.93
N THR A 3 26.88 7.12 6.05
CA THR A 3 25.89 6.45 5.21
C THR A 3 24.50 6.98 5.57
N LYS A 4 23.82 7.66 4.63
CA LYS A 4 22.42 8.04 4.81
C LYS A 4 21.58 6.77 5.04
N PRO A 5 20.68 6.73 6.03
CA PRO A 5 19.86 5.56 6.28
C PRO A 5 19.02 5.25 5.04
N LYS A 6 18.98 3.97 4.62
CA LYS A 6 18.12 3.51 3.53
C LYS A 6 16.66 3.75 3.94
N THR A 7 16.01 4.77 3.38
CA THR A 7 14.60 5.07 3.65
C THR A 7 13.74 3.86 3.27
N LYS A 8 13.13 3.21 4.26
CA LYS A 8 12.07 2.21 4.01
C LYS A 8 10.95 2.91 3.26
N ALA A 9 10.53 2.32 2.13
CA ALA A 9 9.34 2.81 1.43
C ALA A 9 8.13 2.33 2.23
N TYR A 10 7.37 3.26 2.81
CA TYR A 10 6.09 2.98 3.45
C TYR A 10 4.99 3.80 2.78
N PHE A 11 3.80 3.21 2.70
CA PHE A 11 2.57 3.91 2.35
C PHE A 11 1.95 4.45 3.64
N ILE A 12 1.45 5.68 3.59
CA ILE A 12 0.70 6.29 4.69
C ILE A 12 -0.76 5.95 4.46
N VAL A 13 -1.43 5.48 5.52
CA VAL A 13 -2.89 5.32 5.53
C VAL A 13 -3.47 6.52 6.25
N GLU A 14 -4.33 7.24 5.57
CA GLU A 14 -5.13 8.34 6.12
C GLU A 14 -6.52 7.81 6.48
N PHE A 15 -7.12 8.38 7.51
CA PHE A 15 -8.42 7.93 8.01
C PHE A 15 -9.34 9.13 8.24
N ASP A 16 -10.57 8.97 7.79
CA ASP A 16 -11.67 9.88 8.09
C ASP A 16 -12.84 9.09 8.71
N HIS A 17 -13.74 9.83 9.35
CA HIS A 17 -14.93 9.28 9.99
C HIS A 17 -16.16 10.05 9.51
N GLU A 18 -17.09 9.32 8.92
CA GLU A 18 -18.31 9.84 8.34
C GLU A 18 -19.37 10.13 9.42
N ASP A 19 -20.31 11.01 9.09
CA ASP A 19 -21.44 11.36 9.97
C ASP A 19 -22.35 10.16 10.26
N ASP A 20 -22.36 9.16 9.37
CA ASP A 20 -23.10 7.90 9.55
C ASP A 20 -22.36 6.84 10.39
N GLY A 21 -21.19 7.19 10.93
CA GLY A 21 -20.38 6.32 11.79
C GLY A 21 -19.43 5.37 11.04
N ARG A 22 -19.37 5.43 9.71
CA ARG A 22 -18.39 4.63 8.95
C ARG A 22 -17.00 5.27 9.01
N TRP A 23 -15.98 4.43 9.09
CA TRP A 23 -14.58 4.80 8.88
C TRP A 23 -14.21 4.69 7.42
N ILE A 24 -13.46 5.67 6.93
CA ILE A 24 -12.75 5.63 5.66
C ILE A 24 -11.27 5.42 5.94
N ALA A 25 -10.61 4.60 5.14
CA ALA A 25 -9.17 4.49 5.09
C ALA A 25 -8.70 4.66 3.64
N GLU A 26 -7.74 5.54 3.39
CA GLU A 26 -7.20 5.86 2.07
C GLU A 26 -5.66 5.74 2.07
N ILE A 27 -5.08 5.37 0.93
CA ILE A 27 -3.64 5.52 0.67
C ILE A 27 -3.46 6.53 -0.47
N PRO A 28 -3.24 7.83 -0.19
CA PRO A 28 -3.21 8.88 -1.22
C PRO A 28 -2.14 8.67 -2.30
N LYS A 29 -1.05 7.97 -1.94
CA LYS A 29 0.03 7.61 -2.88
C LYS A 29 -0.36 6.53 -3.90
N LEU A 30 -1.50 5.86 -3.71
CA LEU A 30 -2.06 4.88 -4.62
C LEU A 30 -3.47 5.35 -5.03
N PRO A 31 -3.60 6.11 -6.14
CA PRO A 31 -4.89 6.64 -6.57
C PRO A 31 -5.95 5.54 -6.68
N GLY A 32 -7.10 5.76 -6.04
CA GLY A 32 -8.22 4.81 -6.01
C GLY A 32 -8.14 3.74 -4.92
N VAL A 33 -7.09 3.73 -4.09
CA VAL A 33 -6.97 2.81 -2.95
C VAL A 33 -7.61 3.43 -1.72
N MET A 34 -8.89 3.14 -1.55
CA MET A 34 -9.71 3.58 -0.43
C MET A 34 -10.69 2.47 -0.02
N ALA A 35 -11.00 2.38 1.27
CA ALA A 35 -12.00 1.44 1.78
C ALA A 35 -12.82 2.00 2.95
N TYR A 36 -14.06 1.56 3.03
CA TYR A 36 -14.97 1.85 4.13
C TYR A 36 -15.09 0.66 5.10
N GLY A 37 -15.27 0.94 6.38
CA GLY A 37 -15.58 -0.06 7.40
C GLY A 37 -16.40 0.50 8.57
N PRO A 38 -17.19 -0.33 9.26
CA PRO A 38 -17.87 0.06 10.50
C PRO A 38 -16.88 0.34 11.65
N THR A 39 -15.63 -0.10 11.53
CA THR A 39 -14.56 0.22 12.48
C THR A 39 -13.30 0.66 11.76
N LYS A 40 -12.46 1.45 12.43
CA LYS A 40 -11.13 1.86 11.93
C LYS A 40 -10.28 0.66 11.52
N LYS A 41 -10.35 -0.43 12.29
CA LYS A 41 -9.62 -1.69 12.03
C LYS A 41 -10.11 -2.37 10.75
N GLU A 42 -11.41 -2.42 10.52
CA GLU A 42 -11.97 -3.02 9.30
C GLU A 42 -11.66 -2.19 8.06
N ALA A 43 -11.75 -0.86 8.14
CA ALA A 43 -11.33 0.03 7.06
C ALA A 43 -9.85 -0.19 6.72
N LEU A 44 -8.99 -0.30 7.75
CA LEU A 44 -7.55 -0.58 7.58
C LEU A 44 -7.28 -1.93 6.89
N GLN A 45 -7.95 -3.00 7.32
CA GLN A 45 -7.78 -4.32 6.71
C GLN A 45 -8.20 -4.32 5.24
N LYS A 46 -9.31 -3.66 4.91
CA LYS A 46 -9.80 -3.56 3.54
C LYS A 46 -8.88 -2.72 2.65
N VAL A 47 -8.40 -1.57 3.13
CA VAL A 47 -7.49 -0.72 2.33
C VAL A 47 -6.16 -1.43 2.06
N TYR A 48 -5.65 -2.24 2.99
CA TYR A 48 -4.48 -3.09 2.75
C TYR A 48 -4.72 -4.12 1.65
N ALA A 49 -5.88 -4.79 1.65
CA ALA A 49 -6.21 -5.75 0.61
C ALA A 49 -6.31 -5.08 -0.78
N ILE A 50 -6.94 -3.91 -0.85
CA ILE A 50 -7.03 -3.13 -2.10
C ILE A 50 -5.64 -2.69 -2.56
N ALA A 51 -4.80 -2.17 -1.66
CA ALA A 51 -3.44 -1.75 -1.99
C ALA A 51 -2.63 -2.89 -2.63
N LEU A 52 -2.68 -4.08 -2.03
CA LEU A 52 -1.99 -5.26 -2.55
C LEU A 52 -2.50 -5.67 -3.95
N ARG A 53 -3.81 -5.62 -4.17
CA ARG A 53 -4.41 -5.90 -5.49
C ARG A 53 -3.99 -4.86 -6.53
N THR A 54 -4.09 -3.57 -6.20
CA THR A 54 -3.66 -2.48 -7.10
C THR A 54 -2.19 -2.57 -7.47
N ILE A 55 -1.35 -2.99 -6.51
CA ILE A 55 0.06 -3.27 -6.74
C ILE A 55 0.22 -4.45 -7.70
N ALA A 56 -0.47 -5.56 -7.47
CA ALA A 56 -0.43 -6.75 -8.32
C ALA A 56 -0.85 -6.42 -9.77
N ASP A 57 -2.00 -5.76 -9.96
CA ASP A 57 -2.49 -5.32 -11.26
C ASP A 57 -1.47 -4.42 -11.98
N GLY A 58 -0.77 -3.56 -11.22
CA GLY A 58 0.29 -2.71 -11.75
C GLY A 58 1.48 -3.51 -12.29
N ILE A 59 1.86 -4.57 -11.59
CA ILE A 59 2.96 -5.48 -11.97
C ILE A 59 2.61 -6.24 -13.23
N GLU A 60 1.40 -6.81 -13.31
CA GLU A 60 0.91 -7.55 -14.48
C GLU A 60 0.91 -6.68 -15.74
N ARG A 61 0.73 -5.36 -15.58
CA ARG A 61 0.74 -4.36 -16.65
C ARG A 61 2.12 -3.74 -16.92
N GLY A 62 3.17 -4.20 -16.25
CA GLY A 62 4.55 -3.75 -16.48
C GLY A 62 4.97 -2.45 -15.79
N LYS A 63 4.27 -1.98 -14.74
CA LYS A 63 4.71 -0.83 -13.94
C LYS A 63 5.93 -1.18 -13.07
N VAL A 64 6.85 -0.23 -12.91
CA VAL A 64 8.10 -0.43 -12.15
C VAL A 64 7.85 -0.51 -10.63
N LEU A 65 8.46 -1.53 -10.03
CA LEU A 65 8.23 -2.10 -8.69
C LEU A 65 8.95 -1.41 -7.51
N ALA A 66 9.40 -0.15 -7.62
CA ALA A 66 10.40 0.40 -6.69
C ALA A 66 10.10 0.25 -5.17
N PRO A 67 8.83 0.30 -4.69
CA PRO A 67 8.50 0.02 -3.28
C PRO A 67 8.29 -1.46 -2.95
N VAL A 68 7.83 -2.28 -3.91
CA VAL A 68 7.27 -3.62 -3.70
C VAL A 68 8.32 -4.71 -3.85
N THR A 69 9.33 -4.54 -4.70
CA THR A 69 10.47 -5.47 -4.78
C THR A 69 11.18 -5.65 -3.45
N ARG A 70 11.14 -4.66 -2.56
CA ARG A 70 11.72 -4.76 -1.20
C ARG A 70 10.95 -5.67 -0.26
N LEU A 71 9.73 -6.10 -0.62
CA LEU A 71 8.94 -7.08 0.14
C LEU A 71 9.38 -8.51 -0.15
N PHE A 72 10.04 -8.75 -1.29
CA PHE A 72 10.47 -10.08 -1.71
C PHE A 72 12.00 -10.14 -1.72
N ASN A 73 12.59 -10.94 -0.83
CA ASN A 73 13.97 -11.38 -1.01
C ASN A 73 13.98 -12.45 -2.11
N TYR A 74 14.22 -12.07 -3.37
CA TYR A 74 14.55 -13.03 -4.41
C TYR A 74 15.85 -12.62 -5.11
N GLU A 75 16.77 -13.57 -5.25
CA GLU A 75 17.86 -13.44 -6.21
C GLU A 75 17.30 -13.83 -7.59
N VAL A 76 17.50 -12.97 -8.58
CA VAL A 76 17.29 -13.35 -9.97
C VAL A 76 18.42 -14.32 -10.32
N ALA A 77 18.17 -15.62 -10.19
CA ALA A 77 19.03 -16.62 -10.80
C ALA A 77 19.03 -16.35 -12.31
N ARG A 78 20.10 -15.70 -12.79
CA ARG A 78 20.37 -15.63 -14.23
C ARG A 78 20.62 -17.06 -14.70
N ARG A 79 19.72 -17.57 -15.52
CA ARG A 79 20.05 -18.62 -16.49
C ARG A 79 20.07 -18.01 -17.87
#